data_AF-A0A067A1V5-F1
#
_entry.id   AF-A0A067A1V5-F1
#
_cell.length_a   1.000
_cell.length_b   1.000
_cell.length_c   1.000
_cell.angle_alpha   90.00
_cell.angle_beta   90.00
_cell.angle_gamma   90.00
#
_symmetry.space_group_name_H-M   'P 1'
#
loop_
_entity.id
_entity.type
_entity.pdbx_description
1 polymer ?
#
loop_
_entity_poly.entity_id
_entity_poly.type
_entity_poly.pdbx_seq_one_letter_code
_entity_poly.pdbx_strand_id
1 'polypeptide(L)'
;MVIKMMATKVLVVDDGVQFGELISALEERGVVMHYQPQVELDSFQVVGVESLVRLLDADGNVCYPGRFVHLAELEGLNKHLTALDLVA
;
A
#
# COMPACT_ATOMS: atom_id res chain seq x y z
N MET A 1 22.35 6.53 9.80
CA MET A 1 21.16 7.30 9.39
C MET A 1 20.68 6.70 8.08
N VAL A 2 19.39 6.39 7.93
CA VAL A 2 18.82 5.69 6.75
C VAL A 2 17.92 6.67 6.00
N ILE A 3 18.05 6.76 4.68
CA ILE A 3 17.12 7.55 3.85
C ILE A 3 16.12 6.60 3.21
N LYS A 4 14.84 6.93 3.38
CA LYS A 4 13.73 6.28 2.69
C LYS A 4 13.59 6.95 1.31
N MET A 5 14.08 6.30 0.25
CA MET A 5 13.99 6.83 -1.12
C MET A 5 12.54 6.82 -1.58
N MET A 6 11.85 7.96 -1.50
CA MET A 6 10.49 8.14 -1.99
C MET A 6 10.51 8.28 -3.51
N ALA A 7 9.92 7.32 -4.23
CA ALA A 7 9.50 7.56 -5.60
C ALA A 7 8.44 8.69 -5.59
N THR A 8 8.60 9.64 -6.50
CA THR A 8 7.78 10.85 -6.67
C THR A 8 6.30 10.61 -6.40
N LYS A 9 5.74 11.39 -5.47
CA LYS A 9 4.31 11.42 -5.14
C LYS A 9 3.55 11.91 -6.37
N VAL A 10 2.94 10.99 -7.12
CA VAL A 10 1.89 11.36 -8.08
C VAL A 10 0.72 11.91 -7.26
N LEU A 11 0.28 13.13 -7.60
CA LEU A 11 -0.94 13.71 -7.04
C LEU A 11 -2.10 12.87 -7.57
N VAL A 12 -2.49 11.86 -6.81
CA VAL A 12 -3.72 11.13 -7.08
C VAL A 12 -4.88 12.02 -6.66
N VAL A 13 -5.74 12.33 -7.62
CA VAL A 13 -6.97 13.09 -7.43
C VAL A 13 -7.88 12.32 -6.44
N ASP A 14 -8.45 13.07 -5.51
CA ASP A 14 -9.13 12.58 -4.30
C ASP A 14 -10.60 12.23 -4.60
N ASP A 15 -10.81 11.08 -5.21
CA ASP A 15 -12.12 10.41 -5.20
C ASP A 15 -11.97 9.21 -4.23
N GLY A 16 -12.49 9.29 -3.01
CA GLY A 16 -12.34 8.20 -2.03
C GLY A 16 -12.78 6.84 -2.58
N VAL A 17 -12.11 5.75 -2.17
CA VAL A 17 -12.54 4.38 -2.55
C VAL A 17 -13.85 4.06 -1.82
N GLN A 18 -14.86 3.52 -2.52
CA GLN A 18 -16.12 3.12 -1.90
C GLN A 18 -16.01 1.75 -1.21
N PHE A 19 -16.89 1.47 -0.24
CA PHE A 19 -16.85 0.20 0.51
C PHE A 19 -16.98 -1.04 -0.38
N GLY A 20 -17.87 -1.00 -1.37
CA GLY A 20 -18.02 -2.10 -2.33
C GLY A 20 -16.73 -2.36 -3.11
N GLU A 21 -16.05 -1.31 -3.56
CA GLU A 21 -14.78 -1.41 -4.29
C GLU A 21 -13.66 -1.99 -3.40
N LEU A 22 -13.61 -1.59 -2.12
CA LEU A 22 -12.66 -2.12 -1.15
C LEU A 22 -12.86 -3.64 -0.95
N ILE A 23 -14.10 -4.10 -0.79
CA ILE A 23 -14.40 -5.53 -0.64
C ILE A 23 -14.05 -6.31 -1.91
N SER A 24 -14.45 -5.81 -3.09
CA SER A 24 -14.10 -6.45 -4.37
C SER A 24 -12.58 -6.57 -4.53
N ALA A 25 -11.82 -5.52 -4.25
CA ALA A 25 -10.36 -5.57 -4.34
C ALA A 25 -9.73 -6.56 -3.35
N LEU A 26 -10.30 -6.73 -2.15
CA LEU A 26 -9.85 -7.72 -1.16
C LEU A 26 -10.16 -9.16 -1.61
N GLU A 27 -11.33 -9.40 -2.22
CA GLU A 27 -11.76 -10.73 -2.68
C GLU A 27 -11.07 -11.17 -3.98
N GLU A 28 -10.84 -10.25 -4.91
CA GLU A 28 -10.33 -10.53 -6.26
C GLU A 28 -8.80 -10.54 -6.36
N ARG A 29 -8.08 -10.53 -5.22
CA ARG A 29 -6.62 -10.35 -5.17
C ARG A 29 -6.14 -9.03 -5.79
N GLY A 30 -6.97 -7.99 -5.71
CA GLY A 30 -6.59 -6.62 -6.08
C GLY A 30 -5.58 -5.99 -5.10
N VAL A 31 -5.19 -6.68 -4.04
CA VAL A 31 -4.14 -6.20 -3.13
C VAL A 31 -2.76 -6.54 -3.66
N VAL A 32 -1.90 -5.53 -3.79
CA VAL A 32 -0.51 -5.68 -4.22
C VAL A 32 0.46 -5.06 -3.21
N MET A 33 1.62 -5.69 -3.06
CA MET A 33 2.68 -5.22 -2.18
C MET A 33 3.75 -4.50 -2.97
N HIS A 34 3.99 -3.23 -2.62
CA HIS A 34 5.14 -2.48 -3.09
C HIS A 34 6.23 -2.51 -2.01
N TYR A 35 7.49 -2.41 -2.42
CA TYR A 35 8.62 -2.41 -1.51
C TYR A 35 9.43 -1.14 -1.67
N GLN A 36 9.74 -0.49 -0.55
CA GLN A 36 10.59 0.69 -0.54
C GLN A 36 11.94 0.37 0.10
N PRO A 37 13.05 0.42 -0.66
CA PRO A 37 14.37 0.15 -0.12
C PRO A 37 14.75 1.15 0.97
N GLN A 38 15.43 0.61 1.99
CA GLN A 38 16.11 1.37 3.03
C GLN A 38 17.61 1.32 2.75
N VAL A 39 18.23 2.48 2.54
CA VAL A 39 19.66 2.57 2.19
C VAL A 39 20.50 3.11 3.34
N GLU A 40 21.63 2.46 3.60
CA GLU A 40 22.67 2.96 4.50
C GLU A 40 23.39 4.13 3.81
N LEU A 41 23.58 5.26 4.50
CA LEU A 41 24.10 6.46 3.85
C LEU A 41 25.59 6.44 3.53
N ASP A 42 26.38 5.72 4.32
CA ASP A 42 27.83 5.73 4.15
C ASP A 42 28.23 4.82 2.97
N SER A 43 27.53 3.70 2.78
CA SER A 43 27.83 2.68 1.78
C SER A 43 26.88 2.68 0.57
N PHE A 44 25.75 3.39 0.66
CA PHE A 44 24.61 3.33 -0.26
C PHE A 44 24.06 1.92 -0.51
N GLN A 45 24.36 0.97 0.38
CA GLN A 45 23.83 -0.38 0.27
C GLN A 45 22.38 -0.43 0.74
N VAL A 46 21.58 -1.27 0.09
CA VAL A 46 20.24 -1.60 0.56
C VAL A 46 20.39 -2.49 1.79
N VAL A 47 19.97 -2.00 2.94
CA VAL A 47 20.06 -2.70 4.23
C VAL A 47 18.70 -3.23 4.70
N GLY A 48 17.63 -2.92 3.97
CA GLY A 48 16.29 -3.39 4.27
C GLY A 48 15.27 -2.92 3.24
N VAL A 49 14.03 -3.35 3.43
CA VAL A 49 12.87 -2.91 2.65
C VAL A 49 11.69 -2.67 3.58
N GLU A 50 10.84 -1.72 3.22
CA GLU A 50 9.54 -1.51 3.83
C GLU A 50 8.45 -2.01 2.90
N SER A 51 7.60 -2.90 3.41
CA SER A 51 6.39 -3.39 2.74
C SER A 51 5.31 -2.31 2.76
N LEU A 52 4.70 -2.05 1.61
CA LEU A 52 3.72 -1.00 1.41
C LEU A 52 2.50 -1.55 0.64
N VAL A 53 1.40 -1.74 1.35
CA VAL A 53 0.14 -2.22 0.77
C VAL A 53 -0.45 -1.23 -0.23
N ARG A 54 -0.96 -1.73 -1.34
CA ARG A 54 -1.68 -1.00 -2.40
C ARG A 54 -2.91 -1.80 -2.81
N LEU A 55 -3.94 -1.11 -3.26
CA LEU A 55 -5.09 -1.74 -3.91
C LEU A 55 -5.06 -1.42 -5.40
N LEU A 56 -5.55 -2.35 -6.21
CA LEU A 56 -5.88 -2.15 -7.60
C LEU A 56 -7.40 -1.92 -7.68
N ASP A 57 -7.81 -0.89 -8.43
CA ASP A 57 -9.20 -0.74 -8.80
C ASP A 57 -9.59 -1.74 -9.91
N ALA A 58 -10.86 -1.73 -10.31
CA ALA A 58 -11.39 -2.61 -11.35
C ALA A 58 -10.70 -2.43 -12.72
N ASP A 59 -10.14 -1.25 -12.97
CA ASP A 59 -9.40 -0.93 -14.19
C ASP A 59 -7.88 -1.26 -14.07
N GLY A 60 -7.44 -1.73 -12.89
CA GLY A 60 -6.06 -2.08 -12.59
C GLY A 60 -5.17 -0.91 -12.16
N ASN A 61 -5.74 0.26 -11.84
CA ASN A 61 -4.96 1.39 -11.35
C ASN A 61 -4.63 1.25 -9.86
N VAL A 62 -3.45 1.77 -9.48
CA VAL A 62 -2.99 1.73 -8.09
C VAL A 62 -3.69 2.78 -7.23
N CYS A 63 -4.51 2.31 -6.31
CA CYS A 63 -5.06 3.06 -5.19
C CYS A 63 -4.09 3.03 -4.00
N TYR A 64 -3.73 4.22 -3.53
CA TYR A 64 -2.81 4.39 -2.40
C TYR A 64 -3.56 4.32 -1.06
N PRO A 65 -2.89 3.87 0.01
CA PRO A 65 -3.50 3.67 1.34
C PRO A 65 -4.25 4.90 1.88
N GLY A 66 -3.82 6.12 1.55
CA GLY A 66 -4.55 7.33 1.93
C GLY A 66 -6.02 7.39 1.48
N ARG A 67 -6.40 6.66 0.42
CA ARG A 67 -7.77 6.64 -0.12
C ARG A 67 -8.69 5.58 0.50
N PHE A 68 -8.15 4.56 1.17
CA PHE A 68 -8.94 3.40 1.64
C PHE A 68 -8.67 2.99 3.09
N VAL A 69 -7.53 3.37 3.69
CA VAL A 69 -7.19 2.95 5.07
C VAL A 69 -8.22 3.45 6.07
N HIS A 70 -8.68 4.70 5.94
CA HIS A 70 -9.71 5.22 6.83
C HIS A 70 -11.01 4.41 6.76
N LEU A 71 -11.41 4.00 5.55
CA LEU A 71 -12.59 3.16 5.36
C LEU A 71 -12.38 1.75 5.94
N ALA A 72 -11.21 1.15 5.72
CA ALA A 72 -10.87 -0.14 6.32
C ALA A 72 -10.88 -0.08 7.86
N GLU A 73 -10.47 1.04 8.46
CA GLU A 73 -10.51 1.26 9.90
C GLU A 73 -11.94 1.35 10.44
N LEU A 74 -12.79 2.13 9.78
CA LEU A 74 -14.20 2.25 10.15
C LEU A 74 -14.93 0.91 10.10
N GLU A 75 -14.61 0.07 9.11
CA GLU A 75 -15.26 -1.21 8.85
C GLU A 75 -14.55 -2.39 9.57
N GLY A 76 -13.52 -2.12 10.37
CA GLY A 76 -12.79 -3.15 11.12
C GLY A 76 -11.96 -4.12 10.24
N LEU A 77 -11.69 -3.75 8.99
CA LEU A 77 -10.99 -4.58 8.01
C LEU A 77 -9.46 -4.54 8.12
N ASN A 78 -8.90 -3.74 9.03
CA ASN A 78 -7.45 -3.57 9.24
C ASN A 78 -6.66 -4.88 9.26
N LYS A 79 -7.21 -5.90 9.92
CA LYS A 79 -6.58 -7.21 10.03
C LYS A 79 -6.39 -7.91 8.68
N HIS A 80 -7.31 -7.70 7.74
CA HIS A 80 -7.24 -8.26 6.40
C HIS A 80 -6.13 -7.59 5.58
N LEU A 81 -5.90 -6.29 5.78
CA LEU A 81 -4.80 -5.57 5.13
C LEU A 81 -3.43 -6.00 5.69
N THR A 82 -3.31 -6.18 7.00
CA THR A 82 -2.04 -6.59 7.64
C THR A 82 -1.73 -8.09 7.50
N ALA A 83 -2.74 -8.94 7.33
CA ALA A 83 -2.52 -10.38 7.18
C ALA A 83 -1.81 -10.75 5.86
N LEU A 84 -1.85 -9.85 4.87
CA LEU A 84 -1.21 -10.04 3.57
C LEU A 84 0.32 -9.87 3.64
N ASP A 85 0.84 -9.19 4.66
CA ASP A 85 2.28 -9.08 4.92
C ASP A 85 2.87 -10.35 5.57
N LEU A 86 2.05 -11.23 6.14
CA LEU A 86 2.50 -12.37 6.95
C LEU A 86 2.77 -13.66 6.14
N VAL A 87 2.66 -13.61 4.80
CA VAL A 87 2.85 -14.79 3.92
C VAL A 87 4.07 -14.65 3.00
N ALA A 88 5.09 -13.87 3.42
CA ALA A 88 6.38 -13.79 2.74
C ALA A 88 7.41 -14.77 3.30
#